data_AF-A0A960T9Z5-F1
#
_entry.id   AF-A0A960T9Z5-F1
#
_cell.length_a   1.000
_cell.length_b   1.000
_cell.length_c   1.000
_cell.angle_alpha   90.00
_cell.angle_beta   90.00
_cell.angle_gamma   90.00
#
_symmetry.space_group_name_H-M   'P 1'
#
loop_
_entity.id
_entity.type
_entity.pdbx_description
1 polymer ?
#
loop_
_entity_poly.entity_id
_entity_poly.type
_entity_poly.pdbx_seq_one_letter_code
_entity_poly.pdbx_strand_id
1 'polypeptide(L)'
;MEQILASIGLALMIGLSGSGSAIGLSIGGTSVIGMIKKKPDAFGNGLVLSGLPATQGLYGFVAFILYSADVKPEMTMLQAAVILGAGIAVGLAAFVSAIQQGRVCASGIHAIGAGHNAFPNTMILAAFPEFYAILALVAAILMRGLL
;
A
#
# COMPACT_ATOMS: atom_id res chain seq x y z
N MET A 1 -28.58 -2.34 -8.94
CA MET A 1 -27.41 -3.06 -9.52
C MET A 1 -26.12 -2.23 -9.36
N GLU A 2 -26.27 -0.92 -9.50
CA GLU A 2 -25.29 0.16 -9.36
C GLU A 2 -24.57 0.10 -8.00
N GLN A 3 -25.30 -0.03 -6.90
CA GLN A 3 -24.72 -0.13 -5.56
C GLN A 3 -23.82 -1.37 -5.39
N ILE A 4 -24.15 -2.48 -6.06
CA ILE A 4 -23.32 -3.70 -6.04
C ILE A 4 -21.99 -3.41 -6.73
N LEU A 5 -22.04 -2.75 -7.90
CA LEU A 5 -20.85 -2.36 -8.66
C LEU A 5 -19.94 -1.42 -7.85
N ALA A 6 -20.53 -0.39 -7.24
CA ALA A 6 -19.81 0.53 -6.35
C ALA A 6 -19.20 -0.21 -5.14
N SER A 7 -19.96 -1.14 -4.54
CA SER A 7 -19.51 -1.93 -3.39
C SER A 7 -18.32 -2.83 -3.73
N ILE A 8 -18.25 -3.36 -4.96
CA ILE A 8 -17.06 -4.09 -5.44
C ILE A 8 -15.86 -3.15 -5.48
N GLY A 9 -16.04 -1.91 -5.97
CA GLY A 9 -14.99 -0.87 -5.91
C GLY A 9 -14.46 -0.65 -4.50
N LEU A 10 -15.36 -0.42 -3.55
CA LEU A 10 -15.01 -0.26 -2.13
C LEU A 10 -14.26 -1.48 -1.58
N ALA A 11 -14.72 -2.69 -1.89
CA ALA A 11 -14.09 -3.93 -1.45
C ALA A 11 -12.66 -4.07 -2.01
N LEU A 12 -12.42 -3.68 -3.26
CA LEU A 12 -11.09 -3.71 -3.88
C LEU A 12 -10.13 -2.69 -3.24
N MET A 13 -10.62 -1.51 -2.85
CA MET A 13 -9.80 -0.49 -2.16
C MET A 13 -9.16 -1.07 -0.90
N ILE A 14 -9.94 -1.72 -0.04
CA ILE A 14 -9.45 -2.31 1.22
C ILE A 14 -8.74 -3.65 0.98
N GLY A 15 -9.41 -4.56 0.26
CA GLY A 15 -8.99 -5.94 0.14
C GLY A 15 -7.62 -6.07 -0.51
N LEU A 16 -7.41 -5.39 -1.64
CA LEU A 16 -6.15 -5.46 -2.37
C LEU A 16 -5.05 -4.66 -1.67
N SER A 17 -5.32 -3.43 -1.25
CA SER A 17 -4.29 -2.60 -0.59
C SER A 17 -3.79 -3.22 0.72
N GLY A 18 -4.71 -3.70 1.57
CA GLY A 18 -4.40 -4.35 2.83
C GLY A 18 -3.64 -5.67 2.62
N SER A 19 -4.01 -6.45 1.61
CA SER A 19 -3.27 -7.67 1.24
C SER A 19 -1.85 -7.35 0.79
N GLY A 20 -1.68 -6.31 -0.03
CA GLY A 20 -0.36 -5.84 -0.46
C GLY A 20 0.52 -5.46 0.71
N SER A 21 0.00 -4.62 1.62
CA SER A 21 0.70 -4.24 2.84
C SER A 21 1.06 -5.44 3.70
N ALA A 22 0.13 -6.36 3.95
CA ALA A 22 0.40 -7.56 4.73
C ALA A 22 1.56 -8.39 4.15
N ILE A 23 1.60 -8.55 2.83
CA ILE A 23 2.68 -9.26 2.13
C ILE A 23 4.00 -8.47 2.23
N GLY A 24 3.99 -7.17 1.93
CA GLY A 24 5.18 -6.31 1.99
C GLY A 24 5.80 -6.25 3.40
N LEU A 25 4.96 -6.10 4.42
CA LEU A 25 5.35 -6.14 5.84
C LEU A 25 5.94 -7.49 6.22
N SER A 26 5.36 -8.59 5.74
CA SER A 26 5.87 -9.94 6.02
C SER A 26 7.24 -10.19 5.39
N ILE A 27 7.46 -9.68 4.17
CA ILE A 27 8.76 -9.77 3.49
C ILE A 27 9.83 -9.04 4.29
N GLY A 28 9.58 -7.77 4.67
CA GLY A 28 10.51 -6.98 5.47
C GLY A 28 10.74 -7.57 6.86
N GLY A 29 9.67 -7.93 7.57
CA GLY A 29 9.73 -8.48 8.92
C GLY A 29 10.51 -9.78 9.00
N THR A 30 10.34 -10.68 8.03
CA THR A 30 11.13 -11.92 7.94
C THR A 30 12.64 -11.62 7.81
N SER A 31 13.00 -10.61 7.01
CA SER A 31 14.39 -10.15 6.89
C SER A 31 14.93 -9.56 8.19
N VAL A 32 14.11 -8.85 8.98
CA VAL A 32 14.53 -8.34 10.30
C VAL A 32 14.90 -9.48 11.23
N ILE A 33 14.09 -10.54 11.29
CA ILE A 33 14.39 -11.74 12.09
C ILE A 33 15.71 -12.38 11.67
N GLY A 34 16.01 -12.41 10.37
CA GLY A 34 17.31 -12.87 9.86
C GLY A 34 18.48 -11.98 10.26
N MET A 35 18.29 -10.66 10.21
CA MET A 35 19.30 -9.65 10.54
C MET A 35 19.68 -9.66 12.02
N ILE A 36 18.69 -9.68 12.93
CA ILE A 36 18.94 -9.56 14.38
C ILE A 36 19.78 -10.71 14.95
N LYS A 37 19.78 -11.88 14.30
CA LYS A 37 20.65 -13.01 14.66
C LYS A 37 22.15 -12.67 14.50
N LYS A 38 22.47 -11.75 13.59
CA LYS A 38 23.85 -11.31 13.29
C LYS A 38 24.16 -9.94 13.87
N LYS A 39 23.18 -9.04 13.92
CA LYS A 39 23.34 -7.63 14.30
C LYS A 39 22.16 -7.14 15.14
N PRO A 40 22.04 -7.58 16.41
CA PRO A 40 20.88 -7.28 17.26
C PRO A 40 20.67 -5.78 17.49
N ASP A 41 21.76 -5.01 17.60
CA ASP A 41 21.71 -3.56 17.82
C ASP A 41 21.10 -2.78 16.65
N ALA A 42 20.98 -3.41 15.46
CA ALA A 42 20.37 -2.80 14.29
C ALA A 42 18.85 -3.01 14.20
N PHE A 43 18.21 -3.60 15.23
CA PHE A 43 16.76 -3.88 15.22
C PHE A 43 15.92 -2.65 14.86
N GLY A 44 16.23 -1.47 15.41
CA GLY A 44 15.49 -0.23 15.12
C GLY A 44 15.47 0.13 13.63
N ASN A 45 16.61 0.00 12.94
CA ASN A 45 16.70 0.22 11.50
C ASN A 45 15.87 -0.82 10.73
N GLY A 46 15.94 -2.09 11.16
CA GLY A 46 15.13 -3.16 10.59
C GLY A 46 13.63 -2.91 10.74
N LEU A 47 13.20 -2.51 11.93
CA LEU A 47 11.80 -2.21 12.24
C LEU A 47 11.25 -1.13 11.31
N VAL A 48 11.97 0.00 11.19
CA VAL A 48 11.57 1.10 10.31
C VAL A 48 11.44 0.63 8.87
N LEU A 49 12.47 0.00 8.30
CA LEU A 49 12.44 -0.48 6.92
C LEU A 49 11.32 -1.51 6.70
N SER A 50 11.13 -2.43 7.64
CA SER A 50 10.10 -3.46 7.53
C SER A 50 8.69 -2.90 7.58
N GLY A 51 8.48 -1.75 8.25
CA GLY A 51 7.19 -1.12 8.44
C GLY A 51 6.74 -0.20 7.30
N LEU A 52 7.65 0.20 6.40
CA LEU A 52 7.33 1.12 5.30
C LEU A 52 6.13 0.67 4.43
N PRO A 53 5.97 -0.63 4.08
CA PRO A 53 4.85 -1.08 3.25
C PRO A 53 3.46 -1.02 3.92
N ALA A 54 3.34 -0.49 5.14
CA ALA A 54 2.04 -0.34 5.81
C ALA A 54 1.16 0.76 5.19
N THR A 55 1.76 1.76 4.53
CA THR A 55 1.05 2.95 4.05
C THR A 55 0.05 2.62 2.95
N GLN A 56 0.32 1.61 2.11
CA GLN A 56 -0.57 1.20 1.03
C GLN A 56 -1.95 0.78 1.54
N GLY A 57 -2.01 -0.01 2.61
CA GLY A 57 -3.26 -0.39 3.28
C GLY A 57 -3.99 0.82 3.87
N LEU A 58 -3.26 1.79 4.42
CA LEU A 58 -3.85 3.05 4.90
C LEU A 58 -4.41 3.88 3.74
N TYR A 59 -3.74 3.92 2.58
CA TYR A 59 -4.24 4.62 1.39
C TYR A 59 -5.53 4.00 0.86
N GLY A 60 -5.60 2.66 0.78
CA GLY A 60 -6.84 1.99 0.44
C GLY A 60 -7.95 2.24 1.46
N PHE A 61 -7.62 2.31 2.76
CA PHE A 61 -8.58 2.66 3.81
C PHE A 61 -9.10 4.09 3.70
N VAL A 62 -8.23 5.05 3.41
CA VAL A 62 -8.62 6.44 3.16
C VAL A 62 -9.52 6.52 1.92
N ALA A 63 -9.17 5.85 0.82
CA ALA A 63 -10.00 5.81 -0.38
C ALA A 63 -11.38 5.19 -0.09
N PHE A 64 -11.43 4.09 0.67
CA PHE A 64 -12.68 3.48 1.09
C PHE A 64 -13.57 4.45 1.87
N ILE A 65 -13.02 5.14 2.89
CA ILE A 65 -13.78 6.14 3.65
C ILE A 65 -14.30 7.23 2.72
N LEU A 66 -13.42 7.72 1.84
CA LEU A 66 -13.73 8.80 0.91
C LEU A 66 -14.97 8.49 0.05
N TYR A 67 -15.09 7.25 -0.44
CA TYR A 67 -16.16 6.84 -1.36
C TYR A 67 -17.36 6.15 -0.67
N SER A 68 -17.19 5.63 0.55
CA SER A 68 -18.23 4.85 1.24
C SER A 68 -19.54 5.62 1.44
N ALA A 69 -19.45 6.91 1.75
CA ALA A 69 -20.61 7.79 1.97
C ALA A 69 -21.38 8.12 0.68
N ASP A 70 -20.79 7.86 -0.49
CA ASP A 70 -21.38 8.18 -1.78
C ASP A 70 -22.20 6.99 -2.35
N VAL A 71 -22.16 5.83 -1.69
CA VAL A 71 -22.98 4.68 -2.06
C VAL A 71 -24.43 4.82 -1.55
N LYS A 72 -25.34 5.28 -2.44
CA LYS A 72 -26.73 5.61 -2.10
C LYS A 72 -27.77 4.92 -3.00
N PRO A 73 -29.05 4.80 -2.57
CA PRO A 73 -30.13 4.14 -3.33
C PRO A 73 -30.41 4.69 -4.74
N GLU A 74 -30.06 5.95 -5.01
CA GLU A 74 -30.38 6.64 -6.27
C GLU A 74 -29.13 6.96 -7.10
N MET A 75 -28.03 6.23 -6.91
CA MET A 75 -26.82 6.47 -7.71
C MET A 75 -27.02 6.09 -9.18
N THR A 76 -26.39 6.84 -10.07
CA THR A 76 -26.32 6.55 -11.49
C THR A 76 -25.30 5.43 -11.77
N MET A 77 -25.45 4.77 -12.92
CA MET A 77 -24.47 3.78 -13.39
C MET A 77 -23.07 4.40 -13.57
N LEU A 78 -22.98 5.67 -13.99
CA LEU A 78 -21.70 6.37 -14.13
C LEU A 78 -21.01 6.55 -12.77
N GLN A 79 -21.74 7.01 -11.74
CA GLN A 79 -21.22 7.13 -10.38
C GLN A 79 -20.71 5.77 -9.87
N ALA A 80 -21.49 4.71 -10.07
CA ALA A 80 -21.10 3.36 -9.68
C ALA A 80 -19.80 2.90 -10.37
N ALA A 81 -19.68 3.17 -11.68
CA ALA A 81 -18.50 2.84 -12.46
C ALA A 81 -17.26 3.65 -12.04
N VAL A 82 -17.43 4.93 -11.66
CA VAL A 82 -16.36 5.76 -11.11
C VAL A 82 -15.83 5.16 -9.80
N ILE A 83 -16.71 4.75 -8.88
CA ILE A 83 -16.30 4.12 -7.61
C ILE A 83 -15.56 2.81 -7.86
N LEU A 84 -16.07 1.97 -8.79
CA LEU A 84 -15.37 0.75 -9.19
C LEU A 84 -13.99 1.03 -9.78
N GLY A 85 -13.89 1.99 -10.70
CA GLY A 85 -12.64 2.39 -11.34
C GLY A 85 -11.62 2.91 -10.32
N ALA A 86 -12.05 3.76 -9.39
CA ALA A 86 -11.22 4.24 -8.29
C ALA A 86 -10.74 3.07 -7.41
N GLY A 87 -11.62 2.10 -7.15
CA GLY A 87 -11.30 0.92 -6.36
C GLY A 87 -10.26 0.00 -6.99
N ILE A 88 -10.38 -0.25 -8.30
CA ILE A 88 -9.40 -1.01 -9.08
C ILE A 88 -8.06 -0.28 -9.10
N ALA A 89 -8.06 1.03 -9.38
CA ALA A 89 -6.84 1.82 -9.49
C ALA A 89 -6.06 1.85 -8.17
N VAL A 90 -6.71 2.21 -7.05
CA VAL A 90 -6.07 2.25 -5.74
C VAL A 90 -5.66 0.85 -5.29
N GLY A 91 -6.59 -0.11 -5.37
CA GLY A 91 -6.37 -1.46 -4.88
C GLY A 91 -5.17 -2.13 -5.56
N LEU A 92 -5.10 -2.11 -6.89
CA LEU A 92 -4.01 -2.74 -7.63
C LEU A 92 -2.69 -2.01 -7.47
N ALA A 93 -2.68 -0.67 -7.54
CA ALA A 93 -1.45 0.10 -7.36
C ALA A 93 -0.86 -0.13 -5.96
N ALA A 94 -1.70 -0.09 -4.92
CA ALA A 94 -1.33 -0.37 -3.54
C ALA A 94 -0.85 -1.82 -3.35
N PHE A 95 -1.54 -2.80 -3.97
CA PHE A 95 -1.15 -4.21 -3.88
C PHE A 95 0.26 -4.45 -4.43
N VAL A 96 0.53 -3.98 -5.65
CA VAL A 96 1.82 -4.20 -6.31
C VAL A 96 2.92 -3.38 -5.65
N SER A 97 2.68 -2.10 -5.36
CA SER A 97 3.70 -1.22 -4.76
C SER A 97 4.15 -1.70 -3.39
N ALA A 98 3.24 -2.12 -2.50
CA ALA A 98 3.60 -2.62 -1.17
C ALA A 98 4.53 -3.85 -1.23
N ILE A 99 4.25 -4.80 -2.13
CA ILE A 99 5.07 -6.00 -2.31
C ILE A 99 6.47 -5.61 -2.79
N GLN A 100 6.55 -4.71 -3.75
CA GLN A 100 7.83 -4.26 -4.30
C GLN A 100 8.63 -3.43 -3.29
N GLN A 101 7.96 -2.58 -2.51
CA GLN A 101 8.56 -1.84 -1.41
C GLN A 101 9.11 -2.78 -0.34
N GLY A 102 8.34 -3.80 0.04
CA GLY A 102 8.78 -4.83 0.97
C GLY A 102 10.05 -5.54 0.51
N ARG A 103 10.15 -5.85 -0.79
CA ARG A 103 11.37 -6.44 -1.38
C ARG A 103 12.58 -5.51 -1.32
N VAL A 104 12.40 -4.22 -1.64
CA VAL A 104 13.47 -3.21 -1.52
C VAL A 104 13.94 -3.12 -0.07
N CYS A 105 13.00 -3.05 0.88
CA CYS A 105 13.30 -2.98 2.31
C CYS A 105 14.01 -4.23 2.81
N ALA A 106 13.57 -5.43 2.41
CA ALA A 106 14.21 -6.70 2.75
C ALA A 106 15.66 -6.76 2.26
N SER A 107 15.94 -6.33 1.02
CA SER A 107 17.31 -6.25 0.50
C SER A 107 18.19 -5.29 1.32
N GLY A 108 17.66 -4.14 1.71
CA GLY A 108 18.35 -3.19 2.59
C GLY A 108 18.65 -3.78 3.96
N ILE A 109 17.68 -4.47 4.57
CA ILE A 109 17.83 -5.15 5.86
C ILE A 109 18.90 -6.24 5.79
N HIS A 110 18.93 -7.03 4.71
CA HIS A 110 19.99 -8.02 4.50
C HIS A 110 21.38 -7.37 4.41
N ALA A 111 21.50 -6.24 3.69
CA ALA A 111 22.76 -5.52 3.59
C ALA A 111 23.23 -4.95 4.95
N ILE A 112 22.30 -4.42 5.77
CA ILE A 112 22.60 -3.99 7.14
C ILE A 112 23.10 -5.15 8.00
N GLY A 113 22.44 -6.31 7.91
CA GLY A 113 22.84 -7.55 8.59
C GLY A 113 24.19 -8.11 8.14
N ALA A 114 24.63 -7.79 6.92
CA ALA A 114 25.97 -8.10 6.41
C ALA A 114 27.03 -7.06 6.80
N GLY A 115 26.67 -6.03 7.57
CA GLY A 115 27.60 -5.02 8.05
C GLY A 115 27.66 -3.74 7.22
N HIS A 116 26.87 -3.62 6.16
CA HIS A 116 26.84 -2.41 5.31
C HIS A 116 25.94 -1.30 5.87
N ASN A 117 26.29 -0.05 5.60
CA ASN A 117 25.48 1.12 5.93
C ASN A 117 24.42 1.38 4.84
N ALA A 118 23.48 0.45 4.67
CA ALA A 118 22.50 0.51 3.58
C ALA A 118 21.19 1.25 3.93
N PHE A 119 20.99 1.65 5.19
CA PHE A 119 19.71 2.23 5.64
C PHE A 119 19.27 3.47 4.85
N PRO A 120 20.07 4.55 4.71
CA PRO A 120 19.63 5.75 3.99
C PRO A 120 19.32 5.48 2.51
N ASN A 121 20.16 4.69 1.84
CA ASN A 121 19.96 4.33 0.44
C ASN A 121 18.69 3.49 0.26
N THR A 122 18.40 2.59 1.20
CA THR A 122 17.17 1.80 1.17
C THR A 122 15.94 2.67 1.35
N MET A 123 15.96 3.65 2.25
CA MET A 123 14.87 4.61 2.44
C MET A 123 14.55 5.37 1.14
N ILE A 124 15.59 5.86 0.45
CA ILE A 124 15.41 6.58 -0.82
C ILE A 124 14.78 5.66 -1.89
N LEU A 125 15.31 4.44 -2.05
CA LEU A 125 14.80 3.50 -3.05
C LEU A 125 13.40 2.98 -2.70
N ALA A 126 13.07 2.84 -1.42
CA ALA A 126 11.75 2.45 -0.96
C ALA A 126 10.68 3.53 -1.24
N ALA A 127 11.08 4.77 -1.51
CA ALA A 127 10.16 5.82 -1.93
C ALA A 127 9.66 5.65 -3.39
N PHE A 128 10.35 4.87 -4.23
CA PHE A 128 9.92 4.71 -5.63
C PHE A 128 8.61 3.92 -5.76
N PRO A 129 8.43 2.74 -5.12
CA PRO A 129 7.12 2.10 -5.10
C PRO A 129 6.06 2.93 -4.37
N GLU A 130 6.44 3.64 -3.29
CA GLU A 130 5.54 4.52 -2.51
C GLU A 130 4.84 5.55 -3.40
N PHE A 131 5.62 6.19 -4.28
CA PHE A 131 5.13 7.23 -5.18
C PHE A 131 3.93 6.77 -6.02
N TYR A 132 3.94 5.54 -6.53
CA TYR A 132 2.84 5.01 -7.35
C TYR A 132 1.57 4.73 -6.53
N ALA A 133 1.71 4.36 -5.25
CA ALA A 133 0.55 4.22 -4.36
C ALA A 133 -0.10 5.57 -4.07
N ILE A 134 0.72 6.59 -3.80
CA ILE A 134 0.25 7.97 -3.58
C ILE A 134 -0.43 8.51 -4.83
N LEU A 135 0.16 8.33 -6.02
CA LEU A 135 -0.45 8.76 -7.28
C LEU A 135 -1.83 8.14 -7.49
N ALA A 136 -2.01 6.84 -7.20
CA ALA A 136 -3.30 6.18 -7.33
C ALA A 136 -4.33 6.73 -6.35
N LEU A 137 -3.93 7.02 -5.09
CA LEU A 137 -4.81 7.67 -4.12
C LEU A 137 -5.21 9.08 -4.56
N VAL A 138 -4.26 9.89 -5.06
CA VAL A 138 -4.55 11.24 -5.56
C VAL A 138 -5.49 11.19 -6.75
N ALA A 139 -5.28 10.27 -7.69
CA ALA A 139 -6.20 10.05 -8.81
C ALA A 139 -7.61 9.69 -8.30
N ALA A 140 -7.72 8.81 -7.31
CA ALA A 140 -9.00 8.48 -6.70
C ALA A 140 -9.65 9.67 -6.00
N ILE A 141 -8.89 10.57 -5.36
CA ILE A 141 -9.45 11.81 -4.79
C ILE A 141 -10.05 12.70 -5.90
N LEU A 142 -9.33 12.85 -7.01
CA LEU A 142 -9.81 13.65 -8.15
C LEU A 142 -11.04 13.03 -8.83
N MET A 143 -11.06 11.69 -8.96
CA MET A 143 -12.20 10.95 -9.51
C MET A 143 -13.49 11.16 -8.70
N ARG A 144 -13.39 11.47 -7.41
CA ARG A 144 -14.57 11.74 -6.58
C ARG A 144 -15.33 12.98 -7.03
N GLY A 145 -14.65 13.95 -7.67
CA GLY A 145 -15.30 15.12 -8.27
C GLY A 145 -16.20 14.79 -9.47
N LEU A 146 -16.22 13.54 -9.93
CA LEU A 146 -17.11 13.04 -10.98
C LEU A 146 -18.40 12.41 -10.41
N LEU A 147 -18.53 12.35 -9.08
CA LEU A 147 -19.73 11.85 -8.40
C LEU A 147 -20.81 12.92 -8.25
#